data_AF-A0A1G5ZD00-F1
#
_entry.id   AF-A0A1G5ZD00-F1
#
_cell.length_a   1.000
_cell.length_b   1.000
_cell.length_c   1.000
_cell.angle_alpha   90.00
_cell.angle_beta   90.00
_cell.angle_gamma   90.00
#
_symmetry.space_group_name_H-M   'P 1'
#
loop_
_entity.id
_entity.type
_entity.pdbx_description
1 polymer ?
#
loop_
_entity_poly.entity_id
_entity_poly.type
_entity_poly.pdbx_seq_one_letter_code
_entity_poly.pdbx_strand_id
1 'polypeptide(L)' 'MPDKPVTTYVVSVFEKPHWRTMLTTKDKDKALAMAKEIGDKVRVETITPKPKRR' A
#
# COMPACT_ATOMS: atom_id res chain seq x y z
N MET A 1 -9.53 22.46 4.12
CA MET A 1 -9.51 21.14 4.79
C MET A 1 -8.08 20.89 5.23
N PRO A 2 -7.78 20.52 6.48
CA PRO A 2 -6.42 20.16 6.85
C PRO A 2 -6.04 18.89 6.07
N ASP A 3 -5.09 19.02 5.14
CA ASP A 3 -4.40 17.91 4.48
C ASP A 3 -3.59 17.13 5.53
N LYS A 4 -4.30 16.40 6.41
CA LYS A 4 -3.66 15.39 7.24
C LYS A 4 -3.08 14.36 6.27
N PRO A 5 -1.79 14.04 6.38
CA PRO A 5 -1.19 13.08 5.47
C PRO A 5 -1.86 11.72 5.66
N VAL A 6 -2.59 11.29 4.63
CA VAL A 6 -3.34 10.04 4.72
C VAL A 6 -2.40 8.90 4.37
N THR A 7 -2.02 8.16 5.39
CA THR A 7 -1.22 6.94 5.24
C THR A 7 -1.96 5.98 4.31
N THR A 8 -1.31 5.63 3.21
CA THR A 8 -1.85 4.76 2.18
C THR A 8 -0.98 3.52 2.10
N TYR A 9 -1.60 2.36 2.20
CA TYR A 9 -0.97 1.05 2.07
C TYR A 9 -1.18 0.54 0.64
N VAL A 10 -0.07 0.25 -0.04
CA VAL A 10 -0.04 -0.27 -1.40
C VAL A 10 0.39 -1.73 -1.32
N VAL A 11 -0.44 -2.64 -1.82
CA VAL A 11 -0.15 -4.05 -1.95
C VAL A 11 0.28 -4.32 -3.39
N SER A 12 1.51 -4.80 -3.55
CA SER A 12 2.11 -5.12 -4.83
C SER A 12 2.48 -6.61 -4.88
N VAL A 13 2.13 -7.27 -5.98
CA VAL A 13 2.43 -8.70 -6.22
C VAL A 13 3.58 -8.81 -7.20
N PHE A 14 4.47 -9.78 -6.99
CA PHE A 14 5.57 -10.06 -7.88
C PHE A 14 5.14 -11.02 -9.00
N GLU A 15 4.97 -10.45 -10.19
CA GLU A 15 4.63 -11.15 -11.43
C GLU A 15 5.85 -11.05 -12.36
N LYS A 16 6.72 -12.07 -12.32
CA LYS A 16 8.06 -12.04 -12.93
C LYS A 16 8.04 -11.47 -14.36
N PRO A 17 8.86 -10.44 -14.69
CA PRO A 17 9.91 -9.83 -13.89
C PRO A 17 9.51 -8.55 -13.13
N HIS A 18 8.23 -8.19 -13.09
CA HIS A 18 7.75 -6.90 -12.59
C HIS A 18 6.92 -7.02 -11.31
N TRP A 19 6.92 -5.95 -10.53
CA TRP A 19 5.98 -5.79 -9.44
C TRP A 19 4.72 -5.10 -9.98
N ARG A 20 3.56 -5.68 -9.73
CA ARG A 20 2.27 -5.15 -10.14
C ARG A 20 1.49 -4.70 -8.91
N THR A 21 1.11 -3.44 -8.86
CA THR A 21 0.24 -2.93 -7.80
C THR A 21 -1.16 -3.50 -7.94
N MET A 22 -1.63 -4.19 -6.91
CA MET A 22 -2.94 -4.84 -6.91
C MET A 22 -3.97 -4.03 -6.13
N LEU A 23 -3.57 -3.48 -4.98
CA LEU A 23 -4.47 -2.74 -4.11
C LEU A 23 -3.78 -1.51 -3.54
N THR A 24 -4.50 -0.40 -3.51
CA THR A 24 -4.12 0.80 -2.77
C THR A 24 -5.25 1.10 -1.81
N THR A 25 -4.99 1.04 -0.50
CA THR A 25 -6.00 1.22 0.54
C THR A 25 -5.47 2.07 1.68
N LYS A 26 -6.36 2.74 2.41
CA LYS A 26 -6.00 3.47 3.64
C LYS A 26 -6.10 2.58 4.88
N ASP A 27 -6.68 1.40 4.72
CA ASP A 27 -6.91 0.42 5.77
C ASP A 27 -5.78 -0.61 5.83
N LYS A 28 -5.00 -0.56 6.91
CA LYS A 28 -3.86 -1.46 7.13
C LYS A 28 -4.30 -2.92 7.17
N ASP A 29 -5.40 -3.21 7.87
CA ASP A 29 -5.90 -4.59 8.03
C ASP A 29 -6.32 -5.20 6.70
N LYS A 30 -6.92 -4.40 5.81
CA LYS A 30 -7.30 -4.84 4.47
C LYS A 30 -6.07 -5.12 3.60
N ALA A 31 -5.03 -4.29 3.72
CA ALA A 31 -3.76 -4.51 3.00
C ALA A 31 -3.05 -5.78 3.48
N LEU A 32 -3.02 -6.02 4.79
CA LEU A 32 -2.40 -7.21 5.39
C LEU A 32 -3.20 -8.49 5.10
N ALA A 33 -4.54 -8.43 5.11
CA ALA A 33 -5.38 -9.57 4.76
C ALA A 33 -5.15 -10.00 3.31
N MET A 34 -5.10 -9.05 2.38
CA MET A 34 -4.79 -9.32 0.97
C MET A 34 -3.37 -9.88 0.78
N ALA A 35 -2.38 -9.32 1.48
CA ALA A 35 -1.03 -9.86 1.45
C ALA A 35 -0.99 -11.32 1.98
N LYS A 36 -1.70 -11.60 3.07
CA LYS A 36 -1.78 -12.94 3.64
C LYS A 36 -2.47 -13.95 2.71
N GLU A 37 -3.48 -13.52 1.97
CA GLU A 37 -4.21 -14.36 0.99
C GLU A 37 -3.32 -14.72 -0.21
N ILE A 38 -2.50 -13.79 -0.69
CA ILE A 38 -1.62 -13.98 -1.86
C ILE A 38 -0.36 -14.78 -1.51
N GLY A 39 0.17 -14.61 -0.30
CA GLY A 39 1.32 -15.36 0.21
C GLY A 39 2.68 -14.73 -0.13
N ASP A 40 3.67 -15.57 -0.46
CA ASP A 40 5.10 -15.21 -0.38
C ASP A 40 5.57 -14.12 -1.37
N LYS A 41 4.85 -13.94 -2.49
CA LYS A 41 5.22 -13.02 -3.58
C LYS A 41 4.48 -11.69 -3.51
N VAL A 42 4.23 -11.19 -2.32
CA VAL A 42 3.53 -9.91 -2.12
C VAL A 42 4.33 -8.98 -1.22
N ARG A 43 4.23 -7.67 -1.48
CA ARG A 43 4.83 -6.61 -0.67
C ARG A 43 3.77 -5.59 -0.32
N VAL A 44 3.76 -5.13 0.92
CA VAL A 44 2.95 -4.00 1.37
C VAL A 44 3.87 -2.79 1.59
N GLU A 45 3.66 -1.73 0.83
CA GLU A 45 4.36 -0.45 0.98
C GLU A 45 3.46 0.56 1.68
N THR A 46 4.01 1.29 2.64
CA THR A 46 3.29 2.34 3.36
C THR A 46 3.76 3.70 2.86
N ILE A 47 2.86 4.44 2.23
CA ILE A 47 3.09 5.78 1.70
C ILE A 47 2.39 6.79 2.60
N THR A 48 3.17 7.56 3.34
CA THR A 48 2.66 8.74 4.06
C THR A 48 3.09 9.98 3.28
N PRO A 49 2.15 10.70 2.64
CA PRO A 49 2.53 11.90 1.90
C PRO A 49 3.15 12.92 2.85
N LYS A 50 4.25 13.55 2.48
CA LYS A 50 4.82 14.62 3.32
C LYS A 50 3.82 15.78 3.37
N PRO A 51 3.54 16.36 4.56
CA PRO A 51 2.68 17.52 4.65
C PRO A 51 3.30 18.63 3.81
N LYS A 52 2.55 19.14 2.82
CA LYS A 52 2.98 20.25 1.98
C LYS A 52 3.09 21.48 2.89
N ARG A 53 4.32 21.89 3.23
CA ARG A 53 4.55 23.18 3.91
C ARG A 53 4.06 24.27 2.95
N ARG A 54 3.04 25.01 3.42
CA ARG A 54 2.34 26.06 2.67
C ARG A 54 3.18 27.32 2.62
#